data_AF-A0A7V3I0F3-F1
#
_entry.id   AF-A0A7V3I0F3-F1
#
_cell.length_a   1.000
_cell.length_b   1.000
_cell.length_c   1.000
_cell.angle_alpha   90.00
_cell.angle_beta   90.00
_cell.angle_gamma   90.00
#
_symmetry.space_group_name_H-M   'P 1'
#
loop_
_entity.id
_entity.type
_entity.pdbx_description
1 polymer ?
#
loop_
_entity_poly.entity_id
_entity_poly.type
_entity_poly.pdbx_seq_one_letter_code
_entity_poly.pdbx_strand_id
1 'polypeptide(L)'
;MRLPGLLFAAVLLGGCAGVPSTSAPQAIGTVERPAPSNLPKPTPGMDPDVLLREFLKATADPANRHLAARQFLTQSASNAWDDAGSALLIDHVVFVETRAAERVSATMRADILGSLSDMGVFETAEGVLPDPGPIELVKTSGGWRIDRLPNGVFLDWQQFQATYKRNTLYFADPTGKTMVPDPRYVAVPDHDQLATELISKLIAGPRPEMAHTVRNLLAPPLRLRGPVTRADGGKNGIGRGYGGARIDLEKLSTTDPHSRQLLAAQIIWTLARADIRGPYVINADGAPLDDRFAEGWTTSDVAATDPGVADGAGAGLHALVNGALVGLDGQHVTTVPGAFGRMPDQTGAALSRNGRQVASVVTLRGGAPDQEASLWI
;
A
#
# COMPACT_ATOMS: atom_id res chain seq x y z
N MET A 1 -64.88 -14.16 52.13
CA MET A 1 -64.80 -13.60 50.76
C MET A 1 -63.31 -13.39 50.43
N ARG A 2 -62.77 -14.24 49.54
CA ARG A 2 -61.56 -14.10 48.69
C ARG A 2 -60.16 -13.82 49.33
N LEU A 3 -59.29 -14.85 49.34
CA LEU A 3 -57.85 -14.75 48.98
C LEU A 3 -57.70 -14.14 47.56
N PRO A 4 -56.59 -13.48 47.13
CA PRO A 4 -55.17 -13.89 47.26
C PRO A 4 -54.23 -12.65 47.48
N GLY A 5 -52.90 -12.65 47.44
CA GLY A 5 -51.86 -13.60 47.05
C GLY A 5 -50.52 -12.86 47.01
N LEU A 6 -49.43 -13.63 47.25
CA LEU A 6 -48.04 -13.40 46.86
C LEU A 6 -47.52 -11.94 46.86
N LEU A 7 -46.74 -11.56 47.87
CA LEU A 7 -45.59 -10.68 47.59
C LEU A 7 -44.31 -11.52 47.55
N PHE A 8 -43.87 -11.70 46.32
CA PHE A 8 -42.73 -12.49 45.89
C PHE A 8 -41.43 -11.83 46.35
N ALA A 9 -40.51 -12.63 46.89
CA ALA A 9 -39.16 -12.23 47.22
C ALA A 9 -38.40 -11.81 45.95
N ALA A 10 -37.91 -10.57 45.91
CA ALA A 10 -36.93 -10.14 44.91
C ALA A 10 -35.58 -9.95 45.61
N VAL A 11 -34.78 -11.03 45.63
CA VAL A 11 -33.36 -10.99 45.97
C VAL A 11 -32.65 -10.26 44.83
N LEU A 12 -32.20 -9.04 45.06
CA LEU A 12 -31.33 -8.30 44.15
C LEU A 12 -29.94 -8.92 44.19
N LEU A 13 -29.67 -9.83 43.26
CA LEU A 13 -28.31 -10.28 42.94
C LEU A 13 -27.56 -9.10 42.28
N GLY A 14 -26.66 -8.46 43.03
CA GLY A 14 -25.67 -7.55 42.49
C GLY A 14 -24.67 -8.31 41.62
N GLY A 15 -24.93 -8.37 40.32
CA GLY A 15 -23.99 -8.88 39.32
C GLY A 15 -22.98 -7.79 38.95
N CYS A 16 -21.81 -7.79 39.58
CA CYS A 16 -20.66 -7.04 39.09
C CYS A 16 -20.19 -7.66 37.77
N ALA A 17 -20.53 -7.05 36.63
CA ALA A 17 -19.91 -7.38 35.35
C ALA A 17 -18.49 -6.79 35.33
N GLY A 18 -17.54 -7.51 35.91
CA GLY A 18 -16.12 -7.23 35.78
C GLY A 18 -15.67 -7.59 34.37
N VAL A 19 -15.52 -6.59 33.49
CA VAL A 19 -14.77 -6.75 32.24
C VAL A 19 -13.31 -7.01 32.63
N PRO A 20 -12.69 -8.13 32.23
CA PRO A 20 -11.28 -8.38 32.55
C PRO A 20 -10.43 -7.30 31.89
N SER A 21 -9.74 -6.49 32.69
CA SER A 21 -8.86 -5.40 32.21
C SER A 21 -7.47 -5.89 31.76
N THR A 22 -7.29 -7.20 31.58
CA THR A 22 -6.05 -7.79 31.10
C THR A 22 -6.35 -8.99 30.20
N SER A 23 -6.55 -8.77 28.90
CA SER A 23 -6.14 -9.76 27.90
C SER A 23 -4.67 -9.50 27.61
N ALA A 24 -3.80 -10.49 27.79
CA ALA A 24 -2.44 -10.40 27.28
C ALA A 24 -2.50 -10.01 25.79
N PRO A 25 -1.64 -9.11 25.29
CA PRO A 25 -1.60 -8.82 23.88
C PRO A 25 -1.29 -10.13 23.15
N GLN A 26 -2.28 -10.69 22.45
CA GLN A 26 -1.98 -11.64 21.40
C GLN A 26 -1.28 -10.81 20.32
N ALA A 27 -0.02 -11.15 20.04
CA ALA A 27 0.54 -10.82 18.75
C ALA A 27 -0.50 -11.28 17.73
N ILE A 28 -0.88 -10.39 16.80
CA ILE A 28 -1.66 -10.78 15.62
C ILE A 28 -0.71 -11.64 14.78
N GLY A 29 -0.46 -12.86 15.25
CA GLY A 29 0.15 -13.93 14.50
C GLY A 29 -0.93 -14.43 13.56
N THR A 30 -0.72 -14.15 12.27
CA THR A 30 -1.23 -14.90 11.12
C THR A 30 -2.49 -15.70 11.42
N VAL A 31 -3.64 -15.15 11.02
CA VAL A 31 -4.83 -15.97 10.72
C VAL A 31 -4.34 -17.18 9.93
N GLU A 32 -4.50 -18.40 10.47
CA GLU A 32 -4.15 -19.64 9.77
C GLU A 32 -4.88 -19.63 8.43
N ARG A 33 -4.14 -19.30 7.38
CA ARG A 33 -4.68 -19.25 6.02
C ARG A 33 -4.22 -20.52 5.33
N PRO A 34 -5.15 -21.36 4.83
CA PRO A 34 -4.80 -22.44 3.93
C PRO A 34 -3.95 -21.86 2.79
N ALA A 35 -2.90 -22.59 2.38
CA ALA A 35 -2.15 -22.20 1.18
C ALA A 35 -3.14 -22.01 0.01
N PRO A 36 -3.01 -20.95 -0.81
CA PRO A 36 -3.87 -20.74 -1.97
C PRO A 36 -3.98 -22.03 -2.80
N SER A 37 -5.19 -22.36 -3.27
CA SER A 37 -5.47 -23.65 -3.93
C SER A 37 -4.65 -23.91 -5.20
N ASN A 38 -4.05 -22.85 -5.78
CA ASN A 38 -3.41 -22.88 -7.09
C ASN A 38 -1.88 -22.88 -7.01
N LEU A 39 -1.28 -22.89 -5.82
CA LEU A 39 0.17 -23.00 -5.67
C LEU A 39 0.61 -24.46 -5.78
N PRO A 40 1.81 -24.70 -6.35
CA PRO A 40 2.29 -26.06 -6.54
C PRO A 40 2.51 -26.75 -5.21
N LYS A 41 2.29 -28.07 -5.21
CA LYS A 41 2.43 -28.94 -4.04
C LYS A 41 3.30 -30.14 -4.40
N PRO A 42 4.10 -30.66 -3.47
CA PRO A 42 4.88 -31.85 -3.73
C PRO A 42 3.97 -33.07 -3.89
N THR A 43 4.27 -33.91 -4.88
CA THR A 43 3.56 -35.19 -5.11
C THR A 43 4.53 -36.36 -4.96
N PRO A 44 4.07 -37.57 -4.57
CA PRO A 44 4.96 -38.71 -4.35
C PRO A 44 5.84 -39.11 -5.53
N GLY A 45 5.38 -38.90 -6.77
CA GLY A 45 6.10 -39.24 -8.00
C GLY A 45 6.94 -38.09 -8.59
N MET A 46 7.08 -36.97 -7.89
CA MET A 46 7.83 -35.81 -8.39
C MET A 46 9.33 -36.09 -8.34
N ASP A 47 10.01 -35.93 -9.48
CA ASP A 47 11.47 -36.05 -9.55
C ASP A 47 12.18 -34.91 -8.80
N PRO A 48 13.42 -35.12 -8.32
CA PRO A 48 14.20 -34.12 -7.58
C PRO A 48 14.29 -32.74 -8.26
N ASP A 49 14.56 -32.70 -9.56
CA ASP A 49 14.74 -31.44 -10.29
C ASP A 49 13.41 -30.66 -10.38
N VAL A 50 12.32 -31.39 -10.62
CA VAL A 50 10.96 -30.84 -10.68
C VAL A 50 10.57 -30.31 -9.31
N LEU A 51 10.91 -31.05 -8.26
CA LEU A 51 10.65 -30.64 -6.89
C LEU A 51 11.32 -29.31 -6.54
N LEU A 52 12.60 -29.15 -6.90
CA LEU A 52 13.34 -27.91 -6.68
C LEU A 52 12.75 -26.72 -7.44
N ARG A 53 12.33 -26.94 -8.70
CA ARG A 53 11.70 -25.89 -9.51
C ARG A 53 10.33 -25.48 -8.96
N GLU A 54 9.51 -26.44 -8.55
CA GLU A 54 8.20 -26.16 -7.95
C GLU A 54 8.33 -25.53 -6.56
N PHE A 55 9.37 -25.88 -5.79
CA PHE A 55 9.73 -25.18 -4.56
C PHE A 55 10.04 -23.69 -4.83
N LEU A 56 10.90 -23.39 -5.81
CA LEU A 56 11.21 -22.00 -6.20
C LEU A 56 10.00 -21.23 -6.74
N LYS A 57 9.03 -21.88 -7.37
CA LYS A 57 7.77 -21.21 -7.73
C LYS A 57 6.94 -20.90 -6.49
N ALA A 58 6.90 -21.82 -5.54
CA ALA A 58 6.15 -21.65 -4.30
C ALA A 58 6.74 -20.58 -3.36
N THR A 59 8.03 -20.24 -3.47
CA THR A 59 8.66 -19.16 -2.68
C THR A 59 8.18 -17.77 -3.07
N ALA A 60 7.43 -17.62 -4.16
CA ALA A 60 6.87 -16.32 -4.51
C ALA A 60 5.61 -15.92 -3.75
N ASP A 61 5.00 -16.85 -3.02
CA ASP A 61 3.94 -16.49 -2.06
C ASP A 61 4.56 -16.29 -0.67
N PRO A 62 4.70 -15.04 -0.19
CA PRO A 62 5.25 -14.77 1.13
C PRO A 62 4.28 -15.10 2.28
N ALA A 63 3.01 -15.43 1.97
CA ALA A 63 2.00 -15.66 2.99
C ALA A 63 2.40 -16.74 4.00
N ASN A 64 2.14 -16.45 5.27
CA ASN A 64 2.39 -17.36 6.40
C ASN A 64 3.81 -17.93 6.42
N ARG A 65 4.80 -17.06 6.21
CA ARG A 65 6.22 -17.44 6.13
C ARG A 65 6.46 -18.45 5.01
N HIS A 66 6.03 -18.13 3.79
CA HIS A 66 6.17 -19.01 2.63
C HIS A 66 5.58 -20.42 2.86
N LEU A 67 4.38 -20.49 3.44
CA LEU A 67 3.75 -21.76 3.84
C LEU A 67 3.64 -22.75 2.67
N ALA A 68 3.43 -22.26 1.45
CA ALA A 68 3.41 -23.11 0.24
C ALA A 68 4.77 -23.76 -0.02
N ALA A 69 5.86 -22.99 -0.03
CA ALA A 69 7.22 -23.48 -0.24
C ALA A 69 7.64 -24.47 0.87
N ARG A 70 7.23 -24.21 2.11
CA ARG A 70 7.51 -25.08 3.27
C ARG A 70 6.94 -26.49 3.13
N GLN A 71 5.94 -26.72 2.27
CA GLN A 71 5.40 -28.06 2.01
C GLN A 71 6.40 -28.99 1.31
N PHE A 72 7.34 -28.43 0.55
CA PHE A 72 8.40 -29.16 -0.16
C PHE A 72 9.55 -29.59 0.76
N LEU A 73 9.60 -29.05 1.97
CA LEU A 73 10.65 -29.30 2.95
C LEU A 73 10.30 -30.50 3.85
N THR A 74 11.31 -31.14 4.43
CA THR A 74 11.11 -31.98 5.62
C THR A 74 10.67 -31.10 6.80
N GLN A 75 10.06 -31.69 7.83
CA GLN A 75 9.61 -30.91 8.99
C GLN A 75 10.79 -30.20 9.69
N SER A 76 11.93 -30.87 9.80
CA SER A 76 13.16 -30.30 10.35
C SER A 76 13.66 -29.13 9.52
N ALA A 77 13.75 -29.30 8.19
CA ALA A 77 14.17 -28.24 7.29
C ALA A 77 13.23 -27.04 7.32
N SER A 78 11.91 -27.28 7.34
CA SER A 78 10.92 -26.22 7.50
C SER A 78 11.16 -25.47 8.81
N ASN A 79 11.24 -26.14 9.95
CA ASN A 79 11.44 -25.44 11.22
C ASN A 79 12.76 -24.63 11.26
N ALA A 80 13.81 -25.08 10.57
CA ALA A 80 15.12 -24.46 10.56
C ALA A 80 15.30 -23.34 9.51
N TRP A 81 14.53 -23.37 8.41
CA TRP A 81 14.69 -22.43 7.31
C TRP A 81 14.29 -21.01 7.73
N ASP A 82 15.27 -20.11 7.69
CA ASP A 82 15.06 -18.68 7.87
C ASP A 82 14.69 -18.04 6.53
N ASP A 83 13.42 -17.65 6.41
CA ASP A 83 12.82 -17.03 5.25
C ASP A 83 12.61 -15.51 5.43
N ALA A 84 13.18 -14.93 6.49
CA ALA A 84 13.08 -13.51 6.78
C ALA A 84 14.08 -12.67 5.98
N GLY A 85 13.81 -11.36 5.91
CA GLY A 85 14.67 -10.39 5.24
C GLY A 85 14.36 -10.24 3.74
N SER A 86 15.37 -9.79 2.98
CA SER A 86 15.22 -9.53 1.55
C SER A 86 15.23 -10.83 0.74
N ALA A 87 14.37 -10.92 -0.27
CA ALA A 87 14.41 -11.96 -1.29
C ALA A 87 15.36 -11.54 -2.43
N LEU A 88 16.12 -12.49 -2.96
CA LEU A 88 16.98 -12.26 -4.13
C LEU A 88 16.23 -12.66 -5.39
N LEU A 89 16.10 -11.73 -6.34
CA LEU A 89 15.47 -12.01 -7.62
C LEU A 89 16.49 -12.65 -8.55
N ILE A 90 16.11 -13.80 -9.11
CA ILE A 90 16.98 -14.60 -9.94
C ILE A 90 16.32 -15.00 -11.26
N ASP A 91 17.15 -15.28 -12.25
CA ASP A 91 16.74 -15.80 -13.57
C ASP A 91 17.70 -16.89 -14.05
N HIS A 92 17.34 -17.60 -15.13
CA HIS A 92 18.13 -18.67 -15.76
C HIS A 92 18.57 -19.76 -14.77
N VAL A 93 17.65 -20.19 -13.89
CA VAL A 93 17.98 -21.14 -12.83
C VAL A 93 18.32 -22.55 -13.36
N VAL A 94 19.52 -22.99 -13.03
CA VAL A 94 20.05 -24.33 -13.31
C VAL A 94 20.43 -25.03 -12.02
N PHE A 95 19.93 -26.25 -11.85
CA PHE A 95 20.36 -27.16 -10.79
C PHE A 95 21.34 -28.19 -11.33
N VAL A 96 22.47 -28.36 -10.66
CA VAL A 96 23.44 -29.42 -10.94
C VAL A 96 23.35 -30.45 -9.82
N GLU A 97 22.96 -31.67 -10.17
CA GLU A 97 22.60 -32.71 -9.21
C GLU A 97 23.62 -33.85 -9.17
N THR A 98 23.88 -34.35 -7.97
CA THR A 98 24.54 -35.63 -7.72
C THR A 98 23.53 -36.57 -7.08
N ARG A 99 23.16 -37.64 -7.78
CA ARG A 99 22.09 -38.55 -7.38
C ARG A 99 22.62 -39.83 -6.74
N ALA A 100 22.00 -40.21 -5.62
CA ALA A 100 22.06 -41.53 -5.01
C ALA A 100 20.64 -42.09 -4.84
N ALA A 101 20.50 -43.36 -4.43
CA ALA A 101 19.18 -44.02 -4.39
C ALA A 101 18.14 -43.28 -3.53
N GLU A 102 18.56 -42.79 -2.36
CA GLU A 102 17.66 -42.19 -1.35
C GLU A 102 18.07 -40.75 -0.98
N ARG A 103 19.08 -40.19 -1.66
CA ARG A 103 19.58 -38.83 -1.47
C ARG A 103 19.96 -38.17 -2.78
N VAL A 104 19.71 -36.87 -2.89
CA VAL A 104 20.19 -36.03 -3.99
C VAL A 104 20.80 -34.77 -3.38
N SER A 105 22.01 -34.42 -3.81
CA SER A 105 22.62 -33.14 -3.51
C SER A 105 22.57 -32.28 -4.76
N ALA A 106 22.11 -31.04 -4.65
CA ALA A 106 21.99 -30.10 -5.75
C ALA A 106 22.71 -28.78 -5.43
N THR A 107 23.38 -28.22 -6.43
CA THR A 107 23.89 -26.84 -6.38
C THR A 107 23.09 -25.98 -7.35
N MET A 108 22.81 -24.74 -6.96
CA MET A 108 22.02 -23.81 -7.76
C MET A 108 22.94 -22.79 -8.43
N ARG A 109 22.71 -22.55 -9.72
CA ARG A 109 23.31 -21.48 -10.50
C ARG A 109 22.19 -20.65 -11.12
N ALA A 110 22.34 -19.33 -11.05
CA ALA A 110 21.37 -18.38 -11.60
C ALA A 110 22.04 -17.03 -11.82
N ASP A 111 21.38 -16.16 -12.58
CA ASP A 111 21.72 -14.75 -12.67
C ASP A 111 20.93 -13.95 -11.64
N ILE A 112 21.52 -12.89 -11.07
CA ILE A 112 20.87 -11.95 -10.17
C ILE A 112 20.26 -10.82 -11.00
N LEU A 113 19.01 -10.48 -10.70
CA LEU A 113 18.33 -9.30 -11.26
C LEU A 113 18.13 -8.17 -10.23
N GLY A 114 18.27 -8.49 -8.95
CA GLY A 114 18.03 -7.53 -7.88
C GLY A 114 17.64 -8.17 -6.57
N SER A 115 17.21 -7.34 -5.64
CA SER A 115 16.62 -7.77 -4.38
C SER A 115 15.28 -7.11 -4.14
N LEU A 116 14.43 -7.80 -3.38
CA LEU A 116 13.17 -7.28 -2.87
C LEU A 116 13.24 -7.25 -1.35
N SER A 117 13.16 -6.06 -0.77
CA SER A 117 13.13 -5.91 0.68
C SER A 117 11.79 -6.38 1.26
N ASP A 118 11.77 -6.64 2.57
CA ASP A 118 10.57 -6.89 3.38
C ASP A 118 9.52 -5.77 3.26
N MET A 119 9.97 -4.53 3.08
CA MET A 119 9.11 -3.38 2.84
C MET A 119 8.62 -3.27 1.38
N GLY A 120 8.95 -4.23 0.52
CA GLY A 120 8.55 -4.27 -0.89
C GLY A 120 9.35 -3.33 -1.80
N VAL A 121 10.54 -2.89 -1.38
CA VAL A 121 11.42 -2.07 -2.24
C VAL A 121 12.18 -3.00 -3.16
N PHE A 122 12.06 -2.79 -4.47
CA PHE A 122 12.87 -3.50 -5.46
C PHE A 122 14.12 -2.69 -5.80
N GLU A 123 15.27 -3.32 -5.70
CA GLU A 123 16.57 -2.75 -6.06
C GLU A 123 17.21 -3.60 -7.13
N THR A 124 17.54 -2.98 -8.26
CA THR A 124 18.18 -3.65 -9.38
C THR A 124 19.62 -3.98 -9.03
N ALA A 125 20.04 -5.20 -9.36
CA ALA A 125 21.42 -5.63 -9.30
C ALA A 125 21.70 -6.56 -10.49
N GLU A 126 22.96 -6.71 -10.86
CA GLU A 126 23.37 -7.57 -11.98
C GLU A 126 24.56 -8.42 -11.54
N GLY A 127 24.63 -9.64 -12.06
CA GLY A 127 25.74 -10.56 -11.83
C GLY A 127 25.31 -12.01 -11.75
N VAL A 128 26.27 -12.89 -11.47
CA VAL A 128 26.01 -14.30 -11.23
C VAL A 128 25.75 -14.51 -9.75
N LEU A 129 24.78 -15.35 -9.41
CA LEU A 129 24.52 -15.78 -8.04
C LEU A 129 25.79 -16.43 -7.44
N PRO A 130 26.39 -15.87 -6.38
CA PRO A 130 27.42 -16.57 -5.62
C PRO A 130 26.86 -17.88 -5.09
N ASP A 131 27.69 -18.94 -5.04
CA ASP A 131 27.25 -20.26 -4.58
C ASP A 131 26.51 -20.15 -3.24
N PRO A 132 25.19 -20.37 -3.21
CA PRO A 132 24.41 -20.20 -1.99
C PRO A 132 24.62 -21.36 -1.01
N GLY A 133 25.30 -22.43 -1.44
CA GLY A 133 25.46 -23.67 -0.70
C GLY A 133 24.56 -24.80 -1.24
N PRO A 134 24.79 -26.04 -0.77
CA PRO A 134 24.09 -27.20 -1.29
C PRO A 134 22.63 -27.26 -0.80
N ILE A 135 21.76 -27.77 -1.67
CA ILE A 135 20.40 -28.18 -1.35
C ILE A 135 20.38 -29.71 -1.30
N GLU A 136 20.04 -30.28 -0.15
CA GLU A 136 19.99 -31.72 0.05
C GLU A 136 18.55 -32.20 0.05
N LEU A 137 18.26 -33.23 -0.73
CA LEU A 137 16.96 -33.89 -0.79
C LEU A 137 17.07 -35.32 -0.27
N VAL A 138 16.01 -35.76 0.41
CA VAL A 138 15.85 -37.12 0.91
C VAL A 138 14.54 -37.70 0.41
N LYS A 139 14.54 -39.01 0.16
CA LYS A 139 13.31 -39.70 -0.21
C LYS A 139 12.52 -40.07 1.05
N THR A 140 11.24 -39.74 1.07
CA THR A 140 10.31 -40.05 2.16
C THR A 140 9.18 -40.94 1.65
N SER A 141 8.32 -41.43 2.55
CA SER A 141 7.10 -42.16 2.17
C SER A 141 6.16 -41.32 1.28
N GLY A 142 6.23 -39.99 1.37
CA GLY A 142 5.47 -39.05 0.55
C GLY A 142 6.20 -38.54 -0.69
N GLY A 143 7.30 -39.20 -1.12
CA GLY A 143 8.18 -38.78 -2.21
C GLY A 143 9.40 -37.98 -1.72
N TRP A 144 10.13 -37.38 -2.66
CA TRP A 144 11.29 -36.53 -2.34
C TRP A 144 10.88 -35.31 -1.49
N ARG A 145 11.76 -34.87 -0.59
CA ARG A 145 11.63 -33.61 0.18
C ARG A 145 13.00 -32.98 0.37
N ILE A 146 13.05 -31.65 0.46
CA ILE A 146 14.28 -30.90 0.77
C ILE A 146 14.54 -31.00 2.28
N ASP A 147 15.70 -31.56 2.64
CA ASP A 147 16.12 -31.76 4.03
C ASP A 147 17.14 -30.73 4.52
N ARG A 148 17.83 -30.06 3.60
CA ARG A 148 18.72 -28.93 3.92
C ARG A 148 18.74 -27.96 2.76
N LEU A 149 18.74 -26.67 3.07
CA LEU A 149 18.83 -25.58 2.12
C LEU A 149 19.51 -24.36 2.75
N PRO A 150 20.09 -23.46 1.93
CA PRO A 150 20.54 -22.16 2.38
C PRO A 150 19.40 -21.31 2.95
N ASN A 151 19.73 -20.41 3.89
CA ASN A 151 18.78 -19.40 4.38
C ASN A 151 18.55 -18.32 3.33
N GLY A 152 17.42 -17.62 3.46
CA GLY A 152 16.96 -16.61 2.52
C GLY A 152 16.01 -17.16 1.47
N VAL A 153 15.43 -16.23 0.71
CA VAL A 153 14.41 -16.51 -0.30
C VAL A 153 14.97 -16.17 -1.67
N PHE A 154 14.94 -17.15 -2.57
CA PHE A 154 15.18 -16.94 -3.99
C PHE A 154 13.86 -16.81 -4.71
N LEU A 155 13.70 -15.76 -5.49
CA LEU A 155 12.48 -15.41 -6.18
C LEU A 155 12.72 -15.39 -7.68
N ASP A 156 12.15 -16.36 -8.38
CA ASP A 156 12.18 -16.40 -9.83
C ASP A 156 11.50 -15.16 -10.44
N TRP A 157 12.13 -14.57 -11.45
CA TRP A 157 11.65 -13.34 -12.09
C TRP A 157 10.24 -13.45 -12.66
N GLN A 158 9.94 -14.54 -13.37
CA GLN A 158 8.62 -14.73 -13.97
C GLN A 158 7.56 -14.84 -12.88
N GLN A 159 7.89 -15.54 -11.80
CA GLN A 159 6.97 -15.69 -10.69
C GLN A 159 6.80 -14.38 -9.89
N PHE A 160 7.85 -13.56 -9.75
CA PHE A 160 7.75 -12.22 -9.18
C PHE A 160 6.76 -11.36 -9.97
N GLN A 161 6.87 -11.31 -11.30
CA GLN A 161 5.95 -10.53 -12.16
C GLN A 161 4.50 -11.01 -12.04
N ALA A 162 4.30 -12.32 -11.89
CA ALA A 162 2.98 -12.92 -11.72
C ALA A 162 2.35 -12.53 -10.37
N THR A 163 3.09 -12.72 -9.28
CA THR A 163 2.57 -12.61 -7.91
C THR A 163 2.60 -11.18 -7.36
N TYR A 164 3.67 -10.43 -7.60
CA TYR A 164 3.86 -9.09 -7.04
C TYR A 164 3.34 -8.03 -7.99
N LYS A 165 2.61 -7.06 -7.43
CA LYS A 165 2.14 -5.88 -8.16
C LYS A 165 2.77 -4.64 -7.57
N ARG A 166 3.28 -3.80 -8.47
CA ARG A 166 3.82 -2.48 -8.13
C ARG A 166 2.67 -1.55 -7.76
N ASN A 167 2.66 -1.11 -6.51
CA ASN A 167 1.83 -0.03 -5.98
C ASN A 167 2.73 1.14 -5.62
N THR A 168 2.16 2.30 -5.32
CA THR A 168 2.94 3.49 -4.93
C THR A 168 2.37 4.04 -3.64
N LEU A 169 3.22 4.14 -2.62
CA LEU A 169 2.92 4.88 -1.41
C LEU A 169 3.20 6.35 -1.65
N TYR A 170 2.42 7.23 -1.05
CA TYR A 170 2.59 8.67 -1.19
C TYR A 170 2.86 9.30 0.15
N PHE A 171 4.01 9.99 0.26
CA PHE A 171 4.41 10.72 1.44
C PHE A 171 4.36 12.22 1.19
N ALA A 172 4.07 13.04 2.19
CA ALA A 172 4.07 14.49 1.99
C ALA A 172 5.49 15.00 1.78
N ASP A 173 5.69 15.93 0.84
CA ASP A 173 6.96 16.64 0.73
C ASP A 173 7.20 17.53 1.97
N PRO A 174 8.44 17.97 2.24
CA PRO A 174 8.74 18.80 3.42
C PRO A 174 7.92 20.09 3.49
N THR A 175 7.53 20.65 2.34
CA THR A 175 6.72 21.87 2.28
C THR A 175 5.22 21.64 2.44
N GLY A 176 4.76 20.38 2.38
CA GLY A 176 3.33 20.02 2.45
C GLY A 176 2.51 20.47 1.24
N LYS A 177 3.16 20.76 0.11
CA LYS A 177 2.51 21.23 -1.12
C LYS A 177 2.21 20.11 -2.10
N THR A 178 2.91 18.99 -2.01
CA THR A 178 2.71 17.85 -2.91
C THR A 178 3.03 16.53 -2.21
N MET A 179 2.79 15.43 -2.90
CA MET A 179 3.14 14.09 -2.46
C MET A 179 4.33 13.56 -3.26
N VAL A 180 5.19 12.83 -2.58
CA VAL A 180 6.36 12.17 -3.15
C VAL A 180 6.04 10.67 -3.29
N PRO A 181 6.13 10.11 -4.51
CA PRO A 181 5.88 8.70 -4.75
C PRO A 181 7.02 7.81 -4.22
N ASP A 182 6.66 6.72 -3.56
CA ASP A 182 7.55 5.66 -3.10
C ASP A 182 7.01 4.29 -3.59
N PRO A 183 7.50 3.79 -4.74
CA PRO A 183 7.00 2.56 -5.35
C PRO A 183 7.33 1.30 -4.54
N ARG A 184 6.32 0.47 -4.28
CA ARG A 184 6.42 -0.79 -3.54
C ARG A 184 5.82 -1.96 -4.30
N TYR A 185 6.49 -3.10 -4.29
CA TYR A 185 5.96 -4.36 -4.77
C TYR A 185 5.25 -5.09 -3.64
N VAL A 186 4.02 -5.51 -3.91
CA VAL A 186 3.13 -6.12 -2.93
C VAL A 186 2.57 -7.42 -3.50
N ALA A 187 2.66 -8.50 -2.73
CA ALA A 187 2.05 -9.78 -3.03
C ALA A 187 0.80 -9.96 -2.16
N VAL A 188 -0.34 -9.52 -2.68
CA VAL A 188 -1.64 -9.69 -2.01
C VAL A 188 -2.57 -10.45 -2.96
N PRO A 189 -2.97 -11.69 -2.62
CA PRO A 189 -3.79 -12.52 -3.50
C PRO A 189 -5.25 -12.06 -3.56
N ASP A 190 -5.72 -11.34 -2.54
CA ASP A 190 -7.10 -10.88 -2.41
C ASP A 190 -7.13 -9.34 -2.39
N HIS A 191 -7.80 -8.76 -3.38
CA HIS A 191 -7.94 -7.31 -3.52
C HIS A 191 -8.45 -6.63 -2.25
N ASP A 192 -9.34 -7.26 -1.49
CA ASP A 192 -9.90 -6.66 -0.27
C ASP A 192 -8.83 -6.49 0.84
N GLN A 193 -7.71 -7.19 0.75
CA GLN A 193 -6.59 -7.06 1.69
C GLN A 193 -5.58 -6.00 1.24
N LEU A 194 -5.60 -5.58 -0.03
CA LEU A 194 -4.62 -4.65 -0.59
C LEU A 194 -4.64 -3.32 0.16
N ALA A 195 -5.83 -2.80 0.48
CA ALA A 195 -5.96 -1.55 1.21
C ALA A 195 -5.27 -1.61 2.59
N THR A 196 -5.48 -2.71 3.32
CA THR A 196 -4.86 -2.92 4.64
C THR A 196 -3.33 -3.01 4.53
N GLU A 197 -2.83 -3.73 3.52
CA GLU A 197 -1.39 -3.87 3.27
C GLU A 197 -0.75 -2.50 2.94
N LEU A 198 -1.35 -1.72 2.06
CA LEU A 198 -0.81 -0.40 1.67
C LEU A 198 -0.78 0.58 2.85
N ILE A 199 -1.83 0.63 3.66
CA ILE A 199 -1.84 1.48 4.86
C ILE A 199 -0.84 1.01 5.90
N SER A 200 -0.68 -0.31 6.07
CA SER A 200 0.31 -0.88 6.98
C SER A 200 1.74 -0.51 6.55
N LYS A 201 2.05 -0.57 5.24
CA LYS A 201 3.34 -0.10 4.72
C LYS A 201 3.53 1.41 4.84
N LEU A 202 2.46 2.20 4.66
CA LEU A 202 2.52 3.65 4.85
C LEU A 202 2.86 4.03 6.32
N ILE A 203 2.29 3.31 7.29
CA ILE A 203 2.61 3.43 8.72
C ILE A 203 4.07 3.01 8.99
N ALA A 204 4.53 1.90 8.37
CA ALA A 204 5.92 1.44 8.51
C ALA A 204 6.93 2.47 7.99
N GLY A 205 6.55 3.22 6.95
CA GLY A 205 7.25 4.43 6.52
C GLY A 205 7.94 4.33 5.16
N PRO A 206 8.60 5.42 4.75
CA PRO A 206 9.26 5.52 3.45
C PRO A 206 10.51 4.63 3.39
N ARG A 207 11.04 4.43 2.18
CA ARG A 207 12.30 3.71 2.00
C ARG A 207 13.43 4.49 2.69
N PRO A 208 14.49 3.82 3.20
CA PRO A 208 15.49 4.46 4.06
C PRO A 208 16.12 5.72 3.46
N GLU A 209 16.36 5.71 2.15
CA GLU A 209 16.94 6.82 1.38
C GLU A 209 16.03 8.06 1.36
N MET A 210 14.72 7.86 1.54
CA MET A 210 13.72 8.93 1.55
C MET A 210 13.36 9.41 2.96
N ALA A 211 13.77 8.70 4.02
CA ALA A 211 13.28 8.92 5.40
C ALA A 211 13.43 10.36 5.93
N HIS A 212 14.43 11.11 5.44
CA HIS A 212 14.68 12.50 5.83
C HIS A 212 14.27 13.53 4.77
N THR A 213 13.69 13.08 3.66
CA THR A 213 13.30 13.93 2.52
C THR A 213 11.78 14.07 2.39
N VAL A 214 11.02 13.31 3.16
CA VAL A 214 9.56 13.33 3.18
C VAL A 214 9.05 13.38 4.61
N ARG A 215 7.81 13.81 4.79
CA ARG A 215 7.10 13.77 6.06
C ARG A 215 6.17 12.56 6.04
N ASN A 216 6.32 11.63 6.99
CA ASN A 216 5.35 10.57 7.22
C ASN A 216 4.39 10.94 8.36
N LEU A 217 3.20 11.45 8.02
CA LEU A 217 2.18 11.80 9.02
C LEU A 217 1.52 10.55 9.66
N LEU A 218 1.81 9.35 9.17
CA LEU A 218 1.32 8.08 9.72
C LEU A 218 2.35 7.37 10.60
N ALA A 219 3.51 7.97 10.84
CA ALA A 219 4.56 7.37 11.65
C ALA A 219 4.06 7.06 13.09
N PRO A 220 4.71 6.10 13.79
CA PRO A 220 4.41 5.84 15.20
C PRO A 220 4.40 7.13 16.04
N PRO A 221 3.46 7.28 16.99
CA PRO A 221 2.69 6.22 17.63
C PRO A 221 1.37 5.84 16.94
N LEU A 222 1.00 6.51 15.83
CA LEU A 222 -0.22 6.22 15.07
C LEU A 222 -0.20 4.76 14.63
N ARG A 223 -1.36 4.10 14.72
CA ARG A 223 -1.51 2.72 14.26
C ARG A 223 -2.93 2.47 13.75
N LEU A 224 -3.07 1.40 12.99
CA LEU A 224 -4.34 0.95 12.45
C LEU A 224 -5.07 0.11 13.51
N ARG A 225 -6.34 0.44 13.83
CA ARG A 225 -7.15 -0.23 14.87
C ARG A 225 -7.71 -1.59 14.41
N GLY A 226 -7.65 -1.90 13.13
CA GLY A 226 -8.12 -3.15 12.52
C GLY A 226 -7.94 -3.13 11.00
N PRO A 227 -8.29 -4.19 10.25
CA PRO A 227 -8.17 -4.15 8.79
C PRO A 227 -9.02 -3.01 8.20
N VAL A 228 -8.57 -2.46 7.08
CA VAL A 228 -9.38 -1.56 6.26
C VAL A 228 -10.64 -2.31 5.82
N THR A 229 -11.79 -1.64 5.89
CA THR A 229 -13.09 -2.21 5.50
C THR A 229 -13.73 -1.36 4.40
N ARG A 230 -14.89 -1.77 3.91
CA ARG A 230 -15.73 -0.96 3.02
C ARG A 230 -16.29 0.25 3.78
N ALA A 231 -16.68 1.31 3.10
CA ALA A 231 -17.14 2.55 3.75
C ALA A 231 -18.38 2.38 4.65
N ASP A 232 -19.13 1.27 4.53
CA ASP A 232 -20.26 0.91 5.41
C ASP A 232 -19.91 -0.19 6.44
N GLY A 233 -18.64 -0.61 6.52
CA GLY A 233 -18.15 -1.62 7.45
C GLY A 233 -18.16 -3.05 6.89
N GLY A 234 -18.61 -3.24 5.65
CA GLY A 234 -18.49 -4.53 4.97
C GLY A 234 -17.03 -4.97 4.80
N LYS A 235 -16.77 -6.28 4.83
CA LYS A 235 -15.39 -6.82 4.69
C LYS A 235 -14.98 -7.12 3.26
N ASN A 236 -15.93 -7.10 2.33
CA ASN A 236 -15.72 -7.46 0.93
C ASN A 236 -16.04 -6.28 0.00
N GLY A 237 -15.40 -6.24 -1.16
CA GLY A 237 -15.62 -5.22 -2.18
C GLY A 237 -15.08 -3.85 -1.79
N ILE A 238 -13.95 -3.83 -1.08
CA ILE A 238 -13.31 -2.61 -0.58
C ILE A 238 -12.83 -1.80 -1.79
N GLY A 239 -13.27 -0.54 -1.88
CA GLY A 239 -12.96 0.38 -2.97
C GLY A 239 -13.47 -0.04 -4.35
N ARG A 240 -14.37 -1.03 -4.44
CA ARG A 240 -15.00 -1.45 -5.71
C ARG A 240 -16.31 -0.70 -5.93
N GLY A 241 -16.46 -0.09 -7.12
CA GLY A 241 -17.66 0.69 -7.46
C GLY A 241 -17.88 1.83 -6.46
N TYR A 242 -19.05 1.87 -5.83
CA TYR A 242 -19.41 2.84 -4.79
C TYR A 242 -19.10 2.37 -3.36
N GLY A 243 -18.36 1.26 -3.21
CA GLY A 243 -18.10 0.66 -1.91
C GLY A 243 -17.25 1.52 -0.97
N GLY A 244 -16.33 2.33 -1.49
CA GLY A 244 -15.42 3.13 -0.68
C GLY A 244 -14.52 2.31 0.24
N ALA A 245 -13.80 2.99 1.13
CA ALA A 245 -12.96 2.37 2.14
C ALA A 245 -13.11 3.09 3.49
N ARG A 246 -13.15 2.33 4.59
CA ARG A 246 -13.08 2.82 5.96
C ARG A 246 -11.73 2.46 6.57
N ILE A 247 -11.05 3.47 7.09
CA ILE A 247 -9.75 3.38 7.76
C ILE A 247 -9.94 3.90 9.18
N ASP A 248 -9.77 3.02 10.16
CA ASP A 248 -9.88 3.38 11.59
C ASP A 248 -8.48 3.40 12.21
N LEU A 249 -8.02 4.60 12.56
CA LEU A 249 -6.72 4.87 13.15
C LEU A 249 -6.87 5.13 14.66
N GLU A 250 -5.78 4.98 15.39
CA GLU A 250 -5.68 5.33 16.80
C GLU A 250 -4.31 5.92 17.12
N LYS A 251 -4.22 6.64 18.24
CA LYS A 251 -3.05 7.38 18.72
C LYS A 251 -2.66 8.54 17.79
N LEU A 252 -3.64 9.33 17.35
CA LEU A 252 -3.37 10.51 16.54
C LEU A 252 -2.57 11.52 17.36
N SER A 253 -1.38 11.88 16.86
CA SER A 253 -0.49 12.83 17.52
C SER A 253 -0.71 14.28 17.07
N THR A 254 -1.30 14.50 15.90
CA THR A 254 -1.55 15.84 15.34
C THR A 254 -2.97 16.34 15.63
N THR A 255 -3.03 17.58 16.11
CA THR A 255 -4.29 18.33 16.28
C THR A 255 -4.46 19.44 15.24
N ASP A 256 -3.42 19.75 14.46
CA ASP A 256 -3.47 20.84 13.49
C ASP A 256 -4.24 20.43 12.21
N PRO A 257 -5.20 21.26 11.74
CA PRO A 257 -6.02 20.91 10.58
C PRO A 257 -5.21 20.61 9.30
N HIS A 258 -4.10 21.32 9.10
CA HIS A 258 -3.27 21.15 7.92
C HIS A 258 -2.56 19.79 7.90
N SER A 259 -1.96 19.34 9.00
CA SER A 259 -1.33 18.03 9.06
C SER A 259 -2.34 16.89 9.03
N ARG A 260 -3.56 17.08 9.55
CA ARG A 260 -4.67 16.14 9.35
C ARG A 260 -5.06 16.01 7.88
N GLN A 261 -5.12 17.14 7.15
CA GLN A 261 -5.35 17.12 5.70
C GLN A 261 -4.21 16.41 4.95
N LEU A 262 -2.94 16.63 5.34
CA LEU A 262 -1.80 15.91 4.76
C LEU A 262 -1.81 14.41 5.08
N LEU A 263 -2.21 14.03 6.30
CA LEU A 263 -2.40 12.63 6.68
C LEU A 263 -3.46 11.98 5.78
N ALA A 264 -4.62 12.62 5.63
CA ALA A 264 -5.68 12.16 4.72
C ALA A 264 -5.16 12.05 3.28
N ALA A 265 -4.42 13.04 2.79
CA ALA A 265 -3.86 13.06 1.44
C ALA A 265 -2.92 11.88 1.17
N GLN A 266 -2.00 11.55 2.09
CA GLN A 266 -1.11 10.40 1.94
C GLN A 266 -1.90 9.07 1.82
N ILE A 267 -2.95 8.89 2.62
CA ILE A 267 -3.84 7.73 2.56
C ILE A 267 -4.58 7.70 1.22
N ILE A 268 -5.26 8.79 0.87
CA ILE A 268 -6.14 8.88 -0.28
C ILE A 268 -5.35 8.69 -1.58
N TRP A 269 -4.20 9.35 -1.74
CA TRP A 269 -3.39 9.19 -2.95
C TRP A 269 -2.81 7.78 -3.07
N THR A 270 -2.41 7.17 -1.96
CA THR A 270 -1.95 5.77 -1.94
C THR A 270 -3.06 4.81 -2.40
N LEU A 271 -4.26 4.93 -1.84
CA LEU A 271 -5.37 4.03 -2.17
C LEU A 271 -5.93 4.29 -3.58
N ALA A 272 -6.15 5.56 -3.94
CA ALA A 272 -6.71 5.94 -5.24
C ALA A 272 -5.83 5.48 -6.41
N ARG A 273 -4.50 5.61 -6.30
CA ARG A 273 -3.55 5.19 -7.35
C ARG A 273 -3.40 3.66 -7.43
N ALA A 274 -3.89 2.93 -6.43
CA ALA A 274 -4.04 1.48 -6.42
C ALA A 274 -5.44 1.00 -6.88
N ASP A 275 -6.26 1.88 -7.48
CA ASP A 275 -7.66 1.64 -7.90
C ASP A 275 -8.61 1.24 -6.75
N ILE A 276 -8.25 1.58 -5.50
CA ILE A 276 -9.14 1.48 -4.34
C ILE A 276 -9.90 2.80 -4.26
N ARG A 277 -11.12 2.81 -4.79
CA ARG A 277 -11.93 4.03 -4.95
C ARG A 277 -12.57 4.47 -3.64
N GLY A 278 -12.77 5.79 -3.52
CA GLY A 278 -13.53 6.39 -2.42
C GLY A 278 -15.04 6.13 -2.53
N PRO A 279 -15.84 6.68 -1.59
CA PRO A 279 -15.42 7.61 -0.54
C PRO A 279 -14.51 6.98 0.51
N TYR A 280 -13.61 7.77 1.10
CA TYR A 280 -12.66 7.33 2.13
C TYR A 280 -13.13 7.81 3.50
N VAL A 281 -13.74 6.94 4.29
CA VAL A 281 -14.11 7.24 5.68
C VAL A 281 -12.88 7.05 6.55
N ILE A 282 -12.28 8.16 7.00
CA ILE A 282 -11.05 8.14 7.80
C ILE A 282 -11.39 8.60 9.21
N ASN A 283 -11.29 7.67 10.16
CA ASN A 283 -11.49 7.94 11.58
C ASN A 283 -10.16 7.87 12.33
N ALA A 284 -10.05 8.66 13.38
CA ALA A 284 -8.95 8.59 14.33
C ALA A 284 -9.50 8.67 15.76
N ASP A 285 -9.05 7.78 16.63
CA ASP A 285 -9.42 7.76 18.05
C ASP A 285 -10.94 7.72 18.30
N GLY A 286 -11.68 7.07 17.38
CA GLY A 286 -13.12 6.86 17.48
C GLY A 286 -14.00 7.99 16.92
N ALA A 287 -13.41 9.04 16.34
CA ALA A 287 -14.12 10.14 15.68
C ALA A 287 -13.61 10.35 14.24
N PRO A 288 -14.35 11.07 13.37
CA PRO A 288 -13.81 11.49 12.07
C PRO A 288 -12.48 12.21 12.22
N LEU A 289 -11.53 11.98 11.30
CA LEU A 289 -10.26 12.70 11.27
C LEU A 289 -10.49 14.22 11.15
N ASP A 290 -11.53 14.60 10.40
CA ASP A 290 -12.04 15.95 10.24
C ASP A 290 -13.56 15.88 10.03
N ASP A 291 -14.32 16.57 10.88
CA ASP A 291 -15.79 16.50 10.92
C ASP A 291 -16.43 16.95 9.59
N ARG A 292 -15.75 17.78 8.79
CA ARG A 292 -16.23 18.22 7.47
C ARG A 292 -16.39 17.07 6.48
N PHE A 293 -15.65 15.98 6.71
CA PHE A 293 -15.59 14.81 5.83
C PHE A 293 -16.04 13.54 6.56
N ALA A 294 -16.94 13.66 7.55
CA ALA A 294 -17.46 12.52 8.32
C ALA A 294 -18.12 11.45 7.42
N GLU A 295 -18.76 11.87 6.33
CA GLU A 295 -19.36 10.98 5.32
C GLU A 295 -18.35 10.39 4.32
N GLY A 296 -17.08 10.77 4.46
CA GLY A 296 -15.96 10.28 3.67
C GLY A 296 -15.33 11.36 2.77
N TRP A 297 -14.03 11.23 2.61
CA TRP A 297 -13.21 12.07 1.74
C TRP A 297 -13.26 11.56 0.30
N THR A 298 -12.94 12.46 -0.62
CA THR A 298 -12.74 12.20 -2.05
C THR A 298 -11.35 12.66 -2.47
N THR A 299 -10.91 12.26 -3.67
CA THR A 299 -9.64 12.75 -4.23
C THR A 299 -9.67 14.25 -4.50
N SER A 300 -10.84 14.85 -4.77
CA SER A 300 -10.98 16.31 -4.93
C SER A 300 -10.63 17.08 -3.66
N ASP A 301 -10.90 16.53 -2.48
CA ASP A 301 -10.64 17.20 -1.19
C ASP A 301 -9.15 17.37 -0.89
N VAL A 302 -8.31 16.57 -1.58
CA VAL A 302 -6.84 16.57 -1.46
C VAL A 302 -6.14 16.85 -2.80
N ALA A 303 -6.87 17.35 -3.80
CA ALA A 303 -6.37 17.63 -5.15
C ALA A 303 -5.15 18.56 -5.17
N ALA A 304 -5.07 19.50 -4.22
CA ALA A 304 -3.97 20.46 -4.13
C ALA A 304 -2.59 19.80 -3.91
N THR A 305 -2.55 18.58 -3.37
CA THR A 305 -1.32 17.84 -3.12
C THR A 305 -1.06 16.73 -4.14
N ASP A 306 -1.82 16.66 -5.23
CA ASP A 306 -1.67 15.58 -6.22
C ASP A 306 -0.20 15.55 -6.75
N PRO A 307 0.47 14.38 -6.69
CA PRO A 307 1.84 14.18 -7.18
C PRO A 307 1.99 14.35 -8.70
N GLY A 308 0.93 14.17 -9.48
CA GLY A 308 0.94 14.20 -10.95
C GLY A 308 0.44 15.50 -11.56
N VAL A 309 0.06 16.47 -10.72
CA VAL A 309 -0.52 17.74 -11.14
C VAL A 309 0.59 18.77 -11.35
N ALA A 310 0.65 19.33 -12.56
CA ALA A 310 1.36 20.56 -12.83
C ALA A 310 0.81 21.68 -11.93
N ASP A 311 1.64 22.66 -11.56
CA ASP A 311 1.19 23.77 -10.72
C ASP A 311 -0.13 24.36 -11.28
N GLY A 312 -1.18 24.35 -10.46
CA GLY A 312 -2.49 24.93 -10.80
C GLY A 312 -3.66 23.94 -11.03
N ALA A 313 -3.48 22.62 -11.16
CA ALA A 313 -4.67 21.77 -11.42
C ALA A 313 -5.61 21.60 -10.20
N GLY A 314 -5.12 21.82 -8.98
CA GLY A 314 -5.97 21.94 -7.79
C GLY A 314 -6.82 23.22 -7.77
N ALA A 315 -6.54 24.18 -8.65
CA ALA A 315 -7.40 25.34 -8.89
C ALA A 315 -8.63 24.99 -9.75
N GLY A 316 -8.65 23.82 -10.42
CA GLY A 316 -9.61 23.51 -11.47
C GLY A 316 -9.17 24.05 -12.84
N LEU A 317 -9.95 23.74 -13.88
CA LEU A 317 -9.62 24.15 -15.24
C LEU A 317 -9.80 25.65 -15.41
N HIS A 318 -8.77 26.34 -15.93
CA HIS A 318 -8.81 27.76 -16.22
C HIS A 318 -8.38 28.01 -17.66
N ALA A 319 -8.88 29.10 -18.25
CA ALA A 319 -8.51 29.53 -19.59
C ALA A 319 -8.42 31.05 -19.68
N LEU A 320 -7.70 31.53 -20.69
CA LEU A 320 -7.78 32.92 -21.13
C LEU A 320 -8.78 32.99 -22.28
N VAL A 321 -9.94 33.61 -22.06
CA VAL A 321 -10.96 33.84 -23.09
C VAL A 321 -10.97 35.32 -23.42
N ASN A 322 -10.58 35.67 -24.66
CA ASN A 322 -10.34 37.04 -25.09
C ASN A 322 -9.41 37.79 -24.12
N GLY A 323 -8.36 37.08 -23.68
CA GLY A 323 -7.34 37.56 -22.73
C GLY A 323 -7.82 37.82 -21.31
N ALA A 324 -9.06 37.49 -20.95
CA ALA A 324 -9.56 37.48 -19.57
C ALA A 324 -9.49 36.08 -18.94
N LEU A 325 -9.07 36.00 -17.67
CA LEU A 325 -8.96 34.74 -16.96
C LEU A 325 -10.33 34.25 -16.48
N VAL A 326 -10.70 33.04 -16.91
CA VAL A 326 -11.95 32.38 -16.57
C VAL A 326 -11.70 30.99 -15.99
N GLY A 327 -12.53 30.57 -15.04
CA GLY A 327 -12.64 29.20 -14.58
C GLY A 327 -13.66 28.42 -15.40
N LEU A 328 -13.40 27.14 -15.62
CA LEU A 328 -14.20 26.23 -16.41
C LEU A 328 -14.65 25.06 -15.52
N ASP A 329 -15.96 24.82 -15.48
CA ASP A 329 -16.55 23.62 -14.87
C ASP A 329 -17.52 22.97 -15.85
N GLY A 330 -17.04 21.98 -16.61
CA GLY A 330 -17.80 21.19 -17.58
C GLY A 330 -18.45 22.01 -18.69
N GLN A 331 -19.58 22.64 -18.39
CA GLN A 331 -20.38 23.46 -19.32
C GLN A 331 -20.42 24.95 -18.96
N HIS A 332 -19.91 25.35 -17.79
CA HIS A 332 -19.98 26.74 -17.34
C HIS A 332 -18.62 27.43 -17.41
N VAL A 333 -18.63 28.66 -17.93
CA VAL A 333 -17.49 29.58 -17.92
C VAL A 333 -17.77 30.65 -16.86
N THR A 334 -16.96 30.68 -15.80
CA THR A 334 -17.11 31.65 -14.72
C THR A 334 -15.92 32.61 -14.75
N THR A 335 -16.18 33.91 -14.75
CA THR A 335 -15.09 34.90 -14.68
C THR A 335 -14.38 34.80 -13.34
N VAL A 336 -13.04 34.72 -13.34
CA VAL A 336 -12.28 34.70 -12.09
C VAL A 336 -12.47 36.04 -11.37
N PRO A 337 -12.85 36.08 -10.08
CA PRO A 337 -12.96 37.33 -9.35
C PRO A 337 -11.64 38.11 -9.32
N GLY A 338 -11.71 39.44 -9.49
CA GLY A 338 -10.56 40.33 -9.39
C GLY A 338 -10.06 40.85 -10.75
N ALA A 339 -8.87 41.45 -10.74
CA ALA A 339 -8.30 42.16 -11.89
C ALA A 339 -8.05 41.23 -13.08
N PHE A 340 -7.51 40.04 -12.83
CA PHE A 340 -7.22 39.05 -13.88
C PHE A 340 -8.46 38.50 -14.60
N GLY A 341 -9.64 38.53 -14.00
CA GLY A 341 -10.87 38.18 -14.74
C GLY A 341 -11.41 39.28 -15.64
N ARG A 342 -10.88 40.51 -15.53
CA ARG A 342 -11.38 41.69 -16.26
C ARG A 342 -10.36 42.29 -17.22
N MET A 343 -9.11 41.86 -17.17
CA MET A 343 -8.05 42.30 -18.07
C MET A 343 -8.21 41.58 -19.42
N PRO A 344 -8.27 42.28 -20.57
CA PRO A 344 -8.49 41.67 -21.88
C PRO A 344 -7.20 41.31 -22.63
N ASP A 345 -6.02 41.73 -22.14
CA ASP A 345 -4.75 41.65 -22.88
C ASP A 345 -3.76 40.63 -22.28
N GLN A 346 -4.25 39.64 -21.54
CA GLN A 346 -3.40 38.57 -21.02
C GLN A 346 -3.07 37.58 -22.15
N THR A 347 -1.78 37.28 -22.32
CA THR A 347 -1.29 36.32 -23.31
C THR A 347 -0.82 35.02 -22.69
N GLY A 348 -0.63 35.00 -21.37
CA GLY A 348 -0.34 33.79 -20.61
C GLY A 348 -0.63 34.02 -19.14
N ALA A 349 -1.14 33.00 -18.45
CA ALA A 349 -1.37 33.05 -17.02
C ALA A 349 -1.03 31.71 -16.38
N ALA A 350 -0.49 31.75 -15.18
CA ALA A 350 -0.23 30.61 -14.32
C ALA A 350 -0.91 30.83 -12.97
N LEU A 351 -1.46 29.76 -12.40
CA LEU A 351 -2.10 29.80 -11.09
C LEU A 351 -1.27 29.01 -10.08
N SER A 352 -1.27 29.45 -8.82
CA SER A 352 -0.77 28.61 -7.73
C SER A 352 -1.57 27.32 -7.63
N ARG A 353 -0.99 26.26 -7.04
CA ARG A 353 -1.65 24.94 -6.88
C ARG A 353 -3.04 25.00 -6.26
N ASN A 354 -3.28 25.96 -5.37
CA ASN A 354 -4.57 26.16 -4.69
C ASN A 354 -5.48 27.22 -5.36
N GLY A 355 -5.09 27.75 -6.53
CA GLY A 355 -5.84 28.75 -7.28
C GLY A 355 -5.92 30.14 -6.65
N ARG A 356 -5.20 30.39 -5.56
CA ARG A 356 -5.30 31.65 -4.79
C ARG A 356 -4.39 32.76 -5.28
N GLN A 357 -3.37 32.43 -6.06
CA GLN A 357 -2.42 33.39 -6.63
C GLN A 357 -2.36 33.17 -8.14
N VAL A 358 -2.21 34.25 -8.89
CA VAL A 358 -2.19 34.24 -10.35
C VAL A 358 -1.02 35.10 -10.81
N ALA A 359 -0.13 34.54 -11.61
CA ALA A 359 0.85 35.31 -12.35
C ALA A 359 0.40 35.40 -13.81
N SER A 360 0.36 36.59 -14.40
CA SER A 360 -0.12 36.81 -15.76
C SER A 360 0.83 37.70 -16.55
N VAL A 361 1.05 37.34 -17.81
CA VAL A 361 1.78 38.14 -18.80
C VAL A 361 0.74 38.94 -19.57
N VAL A 362 0.83 40.26 -19.45
CA VAL A 362 -0.08 41.21 -20.10
C VAL A 362 0.67 41.96 -21.19
N THR A 363 0.13 41.96 -22.39
CA THR A 363 0.67 42.78 -23.50
C THR A 363 0.22 44.21 -23.32
N LEU A 364 1.15 45.16 -23.25
CA LEU A 364 0.85 46.58 -23.03
C LEU A 364 0.58 47.32 -24.36
N ARG A 365 1.13 46.82 -25.48
CA ARG A 365 0.95 47.39 -26.83
C ARG A 365 0.82 46.29 -27.90
N GLY A 366 -0.40 45.80 -28.12
CA GLY A 366 -0.67 44.83 -29.18
C GLY A 366 -0.50 45.46 -30.58
N GLY A 367 0.32 44.83 -31.44
CA GLY A 367 0.46 45.21 -32.85
C GLY A 367 1.52 46.27 -33.19
N ALA A 368 2.31 46.72 -32.23
CA ALA A 368 3.46 47.61 -32.46
C ALA A 368 4.75 46.79 -32.72
N PRO A 369 5.75 47.32 -33.48
CA PRO A 369 7.03 46.65 -33.70
C PRO A 369 7.85 46.45 -32.41
N ASP A 370 7.55 47.21 -31.36
CA ASP A 370 8.08 47.15 -30.00
C ASP A 370 7.05 46.55 -29.03
N GLN A 371 6.63 45.30 -29.25
CA GLN A 371 5.71 44.64 -28.30
C GLN A 371 6.33 44.58 -26.90
N GLU A 372 5.74 45.33 -25.97
CA GLU A 372 6.08 45.29 -24.54
C GLU A 372 5.09 44.40 -23.80
N ALA A 373 5.62 43.48 -23.01
CA ALA A 373 4.86 42.65 -22.09
C ALA A 373 5.31 42.90 -20.66
N SER A 374 4.38 42.75 -19.71
CA SER A 374 4.66 42.90 -18.28
C SER A 374 4.15 41.69 -17.50
N LEU A 375 4.90 41.30 -16.46
CA LEU A 375 4.48 40.24 -15.54
C LEU A 375 3.75 40.87 -14.35
N TRP A 376 2.53 40.41 -14.12
CA TRP A 376 1.67 40.80 -13.01
C TRP A 376 1.49 39.58 -12.10
N ILE A 377 1.56 39.75 -10.78
CA ILE A 377 1.42 38.68 -9.78
C ILE A 377 0.36 39.07 -8.76
#